data_AF-A0A3M0ZEE5-F1
#
_entry.id   AF-A0A3M0ZEE5-F1
#
_cell.length_a   1.000
_cell.length_b   1.000
_cell.length_c   1.000
_cell.angle_alpha   90.00
_cell.angle_beta   90.00
_cell.angle_gamma   90.00
#
_symmetry.space_group_name_H-M   'P 1'
#
loop_
_entity.id
_entity.type
_entity.pdbx_description
1 polymer ?
#
loop_
_entity_poly.entity_id
_entity_poly.type
_entity_poly.pdbx_seq_one_letter_code
_entity_poly.pdbx_strand_id
1 'polypeptide(L)'
;MSNRKPLGLSLAVLAAAAFLLADVAPARAAGLSTGEIKCAASLGKAASKLAKTIAKEYGKCRDGDISGKAPGSCPTAKNLAKIDKMKAKLEKAVDKSCGSVCSLSNSIPCLTEFMCPPRGTGAHEKCSGAGGTNPFDMTRLGFPGPFCERVLGHAIREKADFATCGNTLTEETTLQLVDVIYGSLDNSSGISSTAAKCLSSLSKATQKLVATIHKGVVKCRDGINKGKVVADPARCTRDDVKLAAKIAKMEQKLRDTASKKCTDPDILELDLCGTVAAPTTTTEAADCLIAAANEIADSNLPASSRQYAPRSLVEATYPPPRGVCGDGVVNQLPNPFALLGEECDGADDAACPGQC
;
A
#
# COMPACT_ATOMS: atom_id res chain seq x y z
N MET A 1 48.35 17.52 23.38
CA MET A 1 47.20 16.74 23.88
C MET A 1 46.18 17.69 24.48
N SER A 2 45.15 18.10 23.74
CA SER A 2 44.02 18.83 24.32
C SER A 2 42.76 18.42 23.56
N ASN A 3 42.01 17.51 24.19
CA ASN A 3 40.82 16.86 23.66
C ASN A 3 39.62 17.73 24.05
N ARG A 4 39.22 18.69 23.19
CA ARG A 4 37.99 19.47 23.39
C ARG A 4 36.86 18.85 22.58
N LYS A 5 35.95 18.16 23.29
CA LYS A 5 34.65 17.75 22.76
C LYS A 5 33.78 19.00 22.52
N PRO A 6 33.17 19.19 21.33
CA PRO A 6 32.18 20.23 21.15
C PRO A 6 30.86 19.84 21.85
N LEU A 7 30.36 20.73 22.71
CA LEU A 7 28.98 20.70 23.19
C LEU A 7 28.05 21.10 22.03
N GLY A 8 27.33 20.13 21.48
CA GLY A 8 26.22 20.37 20.58
C GLY A 8 25.02 20.89 21.35
N LEU A 9 24.75 22.19 21.24
CA LEU A 9 23.58 22.88 21.75
C LEU A 9 22.33 22.36 21.01
N SER A 10 21.55 21.48 21.63
CA SER A 10 20.26 21.03 21.08
C SER A 10 19.20 22.11 21.29
N LEU A 11 18.98 22.92 20.26
CA LEU A 11 17.87 23.86 20.19
C LEU A 11 16.61 23.10 19.78
N ALA A 12 15.76 22.74 20.74
CA ALA A 12 14.42 22.21 20.47
C ALA A 12 13.39 23.20 21.03
N VAL A 13 13.02 24.18 20.21
CA VAL A 13 11.88 25.06 20.44
C VAL A 13 10.63 24.32 19.95
N LEU A 14 9.91 23.69 20.87
CA LEU A 14 8.58 23.14 20.62
C LEU A 14 7.55 24.22 20.96
N ALA A 15 7.16 25.02 19.97
CA ALA A 15 6.03 25.92 20.07
C ALA A 15 4.73 25.08 20.08
N ALA A 16 4.07 25.01 21.23
CA ALA A 16 2.75 24.42 21.36
C ALA A 16 1.70 25.40 20.81
N ALA A 17 1.37 25.29 19.52
CA ALA A 17 0.20 25.95 18.95
C ALA A 17 -1.05 25.19 19.40
N ALA A 18 -1.78 25.75 20.36
CA ALA A 18 -3.10 25.29 20.76
C ALA A 18 -4.11 25.64 19.65
N PHE A 19 -4.29 24.73 18.69
CA PHE A 19 -5.38 24.83 17.72
C PHE A 19 -6.71 24.55 18.41
N LEU A 20 -7.56 25.57 18.50
CA LEU A 20 -8.99 25.45 18.78
C LEU A 20 -9.64 24.73 17.59
N LEU A 21 -9.70 23.40 17.66
CA LEU A 21 -10.48 22.58 16.74
C LEU A 21 -11.96 22.76 17.11
N ALA A 22 -12.72 23.45 16.26
CA ALA A 22 -14.17 23.44 16.32
C ALA A 22 -14.67 21.98 16.25
N ASP A 23 -15.66 21.65 17.08
CA ASP A 23 -16.35 20.35 17.11
C ASP A 23 -17.07 20.09 15.78
N VAL A 24 -16.31 19.68 14.76
CA VAL A 24 -16.90 19.07 13.57
C VAL A 24 -17.38 17.70 14.00
N ALA A 25 -18.71 17.54 14.13
CA ALA A 25 -19.31 16.24 14.41
C ALA A 25 -18.72 15.22 13.41
N PRO A 26 -18.12 14.12 13.89
CA PRO A 26 -17.43 13.19 13.02
C PRO A 26 -18.42 12.67 11.99
N ALA A 27 -18.13 12.90 10.70
CA ALA A 27 -18.82 12.24 9.61
C ALA A 27 -18.74 10.74 9.90
N ARG A 28 -19.84 10.14 10.36
CA ARG A 28 -19.93 8.71 10.60
C ARG A 28 -19.75 8.07 9.24
N ALA A 29 -18.56 7.50 9.00
CA ALA A 29 -18.29 6.65 7.86
C ALA A 29 -19.49 5.71 7.68
N ALA A 30 -20.02 5.64 6.45
CA ALA A 30 -21.12 4.74 6.10
C ALA A 30 -20.88 3.38 6.77
N GLY A 31 -21.82 2.96 7.63
CA GLY A 31 -21.56 1.91 8.62
C GLY A 31 -21.16 0.60 7.96
N LEU A 32 -19.86 0.30 7.95
CA LEU A 32 -19.36 -1.00 7.54
C LEU A 32 -19.93 -2.08 8.46
N SER A 33 -20.31 -3.21 7.88
CA SER A 33 -20.70 -4.40 8.63
C SER A 33 -19.50 -4.94 9.42
N THR A 34 -19.76 -5.72 10.49
CA THR A 34 -18.69 -6.40 11.22
C THR A 34 -17.87 -7.33 10.31
N GLY A 35 -18.52 -7.93 9.30
CA GLY A 35 -17.85 -8.74 8.27
C GLY A 35 -16.89 -7.92 7.42
N GLU A 36 -17.32 -6.76 6.93
CA GLU A 36 -16.51 -5.82 6.15
C GLU A 36 -15.31 -5.31 6.94
N ILE A 37 -15.52 -4.86 8.18
CA ILE A 37 -14.45 -4.41 9.07
C ILE A 37 -13.40 -5.50 9.26
N LYS A 38 -13.86 -6.75 9.50
CA LYS A 38 -12.97 -7.91 9.70
C LYS A 38 -12.22 -8.28 8.42
N CYS A 39 -12.88 -8.23 7.27
CA CYS A 39 -12.27 -8.46 5.95
C CYS A 39 -11.16 -7.45 5.69
N ALA A 40 -11.48 -6.15 5.72
CA ALA A 40 -10.55 -5.05 5.48
C ALA A 40 -9.31 -5.10 6.39
N ALA A 41 -9.52 -5.37 7.68
CA ALA A 41 -8.43 -5.50 8.65
C ALA A 41 -7.54 -6.73 8.41
N SER A 42 -8.15 -7.84 8.00
CA SER A 42 -7.43 -9.10 7.73
C SER A 42 -6.60 -8.99 6.44
N LEU A 43 -7.19 -8.41 5.40
CA LEU A 43 -6.56 -8.20 4.10
C LEU A 43 -5.33 -7.29 4.23
N GLY A 44 -5.49 -6.06 4.75
CA GLY A 44 -4.36 -5.14 4.89
C GLY A 44 -3.25 -5.66 5.79
N LYS A 45 -3.59 -6.39 6.87
CA LYS A 45 -2.58 -7.02 7.75
C LYS A 45 -1.82 -8.15 7.05
N ALA A 46 -2.51 -8.95 6.21
CA ALA A 46 -1.87 -10.03 5.48
C ALA A 46 -0.99 -9.50 4.34
N ALA A 47 -1.50 -8.56 3.55
CA ALA A 47 -0.78 -7.90 2.48
C ALA A 47 0.45 -7.12 2.98
N SER A 48 0.35 -6.40 4.11
CA SER A 48 1.52 -5.76 4.75
C SER A 48 2.62 -6.77 5.11
N LYS A 49 2.26 -8.00 5.50
CA LYS A 49 3.25 -9.08 5.74
C LYS A 49 3.80 -9.66 4.45
N LEU A 50 2.97 -9.78 3.42
CA LEU A 50 3.38 -10.24 2.09
C LEU A 50 4.39 -9.27 1.49
N ALA A 51 4.05 -7.98 1.36
CA ALA A 51 4.95 -6.92 0.86
C ALA A 51 6.30 -6.92 1.60
N LYS A 52 6.27 -6.94 2.94
CA LYS A 52 7.50 -7.02 3.74
C LYS A 52 8.35 -8.26 3.43
N THR A 53 7.71 -9.39 3.12
CA THR A 53 8.41 -10.64 2.82
C THR A 53 8.99 -10.62 1.42
N ILE A 54 8.23 -10.14 0.42
CA ILE A 54 8.70 -9.97 -0.95
C ILE A 54 9.92 -9.06 -0.97
N ALA A 55 9.81 -7.83 -0.47
CA ALA A 55 10.93 -6.87 -0.48
C ALA A 55 12.18 -7.42 0.21
N LYS A 56 12.00 -8.11 1.36
CA LYS A 56 13.11 -8.71 2.10
C LYS A 56 13.79 -9.85 1.34
N GLU A 57 13.02 -10.77 0.77
CA GLU A 57 13.57 -11.97 0.13
C GLU A 57 14.09 -11.67 -1.28
N TYR A 58 13.50 -10.72 -2.02
CA TYR A 58 14.11 -10.16 -3.23
C TYR A 58 15.39 -9.38 -2.91
N GLY A 59 15.37 -8.48 -1.93
CA GLY A 59 16.57 -7.73 -1.55
C GLY A 59 17.73 -8.63 -1.13
N LYS A 60 17.48 -9.71 -0.38
CA LYS A 60 18.51 -10.72 -0.08
C LYS A 60 19.06 -11.43 -1.32
N CYS A 61 18.19 -11.72 -2.28
CA CYS A 61 18.60 -12.35 -3.52
C CYS A 61 19.49 -11.39 -4.32
N ARG A 62 19.04 -10.16 -4.54
CA ARG A 62 19.77 -9.12 -5.28
C ARG A 62 21.10 -8.78 -4.62
N ASP A 63 21.14 -8.64 -3.28
CA ASP A 63 22.39 -8.49 -2.52
C ASP A 63 23.35 -9.68 -2.75
N GLY A 64 22.81 -10.90 -2.83
CA GLY A 64 23.58 -12.12 -3.07
C GLY A 64 24.13 -12.20 -4.49
N ASP A 65 23.33 -11.81 -5.47
CA ASP A 65 23.68 -11.74 -6.88
C ASP A 65 24.78 -10.70 -7.11
N ILE A 66 24.53 -9.44 -6.74
CA ILE A 66 25.48 -8.32 -6.87
C ILE A 66 26.82 -8.60 -6.17
N SER A 67 26.81 -9.30 -5.02
CA SER A 67 28.05 -9.66 -4.31
C SER A 67 28.75 -10.91 -4.84
N GLY A 68 28.21 -11.55 -5.89
CA GLY A 68 28.74 -12.80 -6.46
C GLY A 68 28.56 -14.03 -5.57
N LYS A 69 27.85 -13.92 -4.45
CA LYS A 69 27.64 -15.03 -3.50
C LYS A 69 26.54 -15.99 -3.91
N ALA A 70 25.57 -15.51 -4.69
CA ALA A 70 24.46 -16.30 -5.19
C ALA A 70 24.03 -15.73 -6.55
N PRO A 71 24.89 -15.82 -7.58
CA PRO A 71 24.59 -15.27 -8.90
C PRO A 71 23.38 -15.96 -9.52
N GLY A 72 22.56 -15.21 -10.24
CA GLY A 72 21.44 -15.73 -11.04
C GLY A 72 20.10 -15.04 -10.77
N SER A 73 19.04 -15.60 -11.36
CA SER A 73 17.72 -14.98 -11.35
C SER A 73 17.14 -14.84 -9.93
N CYS A 74 16.58 -13.67 -9.66
CA CYS A 74 15.83 -13.40 -8.45
C CYS A 74 14.32 -13.48 -8.69
N PRO A 75 13.58 -14.16 -7.79
CA PRO A 75 14.00 -14.73 -6.52
C PRO A 75 14.55 -16.16 -6.67
N THR A 76 15.45 -16.58 -5.77
CA THR A 76 15.84 -18.01 -5.67
C THR A 76 14.66 -18.88 -5.25
N ALA A 77 14.69 -20.19 -5.55
CA ALA A 77 13.63 -21.14 -5.15
C ALA A 77 13.32 -21.11 -3.64
N LYS A 78 14.36 -20.95 -2.79
CA LYS A 78 14.21 -20.84 -1.33
C LYS A 78 13.51 -19.54 -0.91
N ASN A 79 13.75 -18.46 -1.63
CA ASN A 79 13.14 -17.16 -1.37
C ASN A 79 11.68 -17.16 -1.86
N LEU A 80 11.44 -17.71 -3.05
CA LEU A 80 10.11 -17.90 -3.63
C LEU A 80 9.19 -18.71 -2.70
N ALA A 81 9.66 -19.84 -2.17
CA ALA A 81 8.87 -20.66 -1.24
C ALA A 81 8.40 -19.90 0.01
N LYS A 82 9.14 -18.87 0.48
CA LYS A 82 8.70 -18.03 1.59
C LYS A 82 7.67 -16.99 1.17
N ILE A 83 7.77 -16.49 -0.05
CA ILE A 83 6.79 -15.59 -0.66
C ILE A 83 5.47 -16.33 -0.85
N ASP A 84 5.51 -17.53 -1.43
CA ASP A 84 4.31 -18.37 -1.64
C ASP A 84 3.64 -18.74 -0.33
N LYS A 85 4.44 -19.08 0.70
CA LYS A 85 3.92 -19.28 2.06
C LYS A 85 3.19 -18.05 2.61
N MET A 86 3.56 -16.85 2.18
CA MET A 86 2.85 -15.64 2.58
C MET A 86 1.63 -15.33 1.71
N LYS A 87 1.66 -15.64 0.41
CA LYS A 87 0.48 -15.60 -0.47
C LYS A 87 -0.63 -16.53 0.04
N ALA A 88 -0.29 -17.77 0.38
CA ALA A 88 -1.23 -18.73 0.98
C ALA A 88 -1.82 -18.25 2.33
N LYS A 89 -1.07 -17.45 3.10
CA LYS A 89 -1.57 -16.85 4.35
C LYS A 89 -2.51 -15.68 4.10
N LEU A 90 -2.34 -14.94 3.00
CA LEU A 90 -3.26 -13.91 2.57
C LEU A 90 -4.56 -14.56 2.10
N GLU A 91 -4.49 -15.57 1.23
CA GLU A 91 -5.64 -16.37 0.79
C GLU A 91 -6.45 -16.89 1.97
N LYS A 92 -5.78 -17.54 2.93
CA LYS A 92 -6.43 -18.03 4.15
C LYS A 92 -7.07 -16.91 4.99
N ALA A 93 -6.47 -15.71 4.99
CA ALA A 93 -7.04 -14.58 5.73
C ALA A 93 -8.30 -14.03 5.03
N VAL A 94 -8.28 -13.97 3.70
CA VAL A 94 -9.44 -13.57 2.87
C VAL A 94 -10.57 -14.59 3.01
N ASP A 95 -10.29 -15.87 2.81
CA ASP A 95 -11.28 -16.94 2.92
C ASP A 95 -12.04 -16.91 4.26
N LYS A 96 -11.29 -16.72 5.36
CA LYS A 96 -11.82 -16.68 6.73
C LYS A 96 -12.59 -15.40 7.08
N SER A 97 -12.27 -14.28 6.44
CA SER A 97 -12.71 -12.96 6.92
C SER A 97 -13.53 -12.16 5.91
N CYS A 98 -13.51 -12.51 4.63
CA CYS A 98 -14.18 -11.79 3.56
C CYS A 98 -15.36 -12.60 3.03
N GLY A 99 -16.45 -11.90 2.69
CA GLY A 99 -17.70 -12.50 2.24
C GLY A 99 -18.61 -12.97 3.38
N SER A 100 -19.81 -13.37 2.97
CA SER A 100 -20.83 -13.97 3.81
C SER A 100 -21.45 -15.17 3.08
N VAL A 101 -22.62 -15.62 3.54
CA VAL A 101 -23.49 -16.54 2.81
C VAL A 101 -24.85 -15.88 2.59
N CYS A 102 -25.61 -16.38 1.63
CA CYS A 102 -26.95 -15.86 1.35
C CYS A 102 -27.90 -16.17 2.51
N SER A 103 -28.78 -15.21 2.83
CA SER A 103 -29.60 -15.22 4.04
C SER A 103 -30.53 -16.43 4.20
N LEU A 104 -30.98 -17.03 3.08
CA LEU A 104 -31.83 -18.23 3.08
C LEU A 104 -31.04 -19.43 2.57
N SER A 105 -30.31 -19.22 1.47
CA SER A 105 -29.41 -20.19 0.84
C SER A 105 -28.04 -20.18 1.53
N ASN A 106 -28.01 -20.57 2.82
CA ASN A 106 -26.82 -20.46 3.69
C ASN A 106 -25.59 -21.27 3.24
N SER A 107 -25.72 -22.09 2.18
CA SER A 107 -24.62 -22.80 1.53
C SER A 107 -23.99 -22.03 0.35
N ILE A 108 -24.63 -20.94 -0.10
CA ILE A 108 -24.17 -20.14 -1.23
C ILE A 108 -23.33 -18.98 -0.69
N PRO A 109 -22.00 -18.97 -0.91
CA PRO A 109 -21.16 -17.85 -0.52
C PRO A 109 -21.50 -16.63 -1.37
N CYS A 110 -21.36 -15.45 -0.78
CA CYS A 110 -21.64 -14.19 -1.46
C CYS A 110 -20.65 -13.11 -1.01
N LEU A 111 -20.43 -12.14 -1.89
CA LEU A 111 -19.59 -10.96 -1.66
C LEU A 111 -20.38 -9.66 -1.83
N THR A 112 -21.54 -9.75 -2.49
CA THR A 112 -22.56 -8.72 -2.64
C THR A 112 -23.93 -9.40 -2.62
N GLU A 113 -25.00 -8.64 -2.44
CA GLU A 113 -26.37 -9.17 -2.47
C GLU A 113 -26.78 -9.72 -3.85
N PHE A 114 -26.24 -9.17 -4.94
CA PHE A 114 -26.54 -9.61 -6.31
C PHE A 114 -26.03 -11.01 -6.64
N MET A 115 -25.13 -11.56 -5.83
CA MET A 115 -24.66 -12.93 -5.98
C MET A 115 -25.62 -13.96 -5.39
N CYS A 116 -26.62 -13.52 -4.63
CA CYS A 116 -27.60 -14.41 -4.04
C CYS A 116 -28.78 -14.65 -5.01
N PRO A 117 -29.32 -15.89 -5.07
CA PRO A 117 -30.43 -16.20 -5.96
C PRO A 117 -31.64 -15.29 -5.71
N PRO A 118 -32.34 -14.85 -6.78
CA PRO A 118 -33.59 -14.12 -6.63
C PRO A 118 -34.67 -15.05 -6.07
N ARG A 119 -35.59 -14.52 -5.27
CA ARG A 119 -36.80 -15.25 -4.85
C ARG A 119 -37.87 -15.10 -5.92
N GLY A 120 -38.70 -16.13 -6.09
CA GLY A 120 -39.83 -16.14 -7.03
C GLY A 120 -40.90 -15.06 -6.80
N THR A 121 -40.80 -14.26 -5.74
CA THR A 121 -41.69 -13.13 -5.42
C THR A 121 -41.03 -11.75 -5.63
N GLY A 122 -39.90 -11.67 -6.34
CA GLY A 122 -39.19 -10.41 -6.61
C GLY A 122 -38.35 -9.87 -5.45
N ALA A 123 -38.23 -10.61 -4.34
CA ALA A 123 -37.33 -10.26 -3.24
C ALA A 123 -35.95 -10.90 -3.45
N HIS A 124 -34.86 -10.13 -3.34
CA HIS A 124 -33.49 -10.69 -3.37
C HIS A 124 -33.09 -11.21 -1.99
N GLU A 125 -32.39 -12.35 -1.98
CA GLU A 125 -31.67 -12.78 -0.78
C GLU A 125 -30.53 -11.80 -0.47
N LYS A 126 -30.31 -11.54 0.82
CA LYS A 126 -29.23 -10.63 1.26
C LYS A 126 -27.95 -11.42 1.51
N CYS A 127 -26.82 -10.80 1.20
CA CYS A 127 -25.51 -11.36 1.53
C CYS A 127 -25.14 -11.18 3.01
N SER A 128 -25.99 -11.65 3.93
CA SER A 128 -25.91 -11.31 5.36
C SER A 128 -25.77 -12.53 6.27
N GLY A 129 -25.87 -13.74 5.72
CA GLY A 129 -26.03 -14.98 6.47
C GLY A 129 -27.41 -15.10 7.12
N ALA A 130 -27.69 -16.27 7.71
CA ALA A 130 -28.94 -16.51 8.42
C ALA A 130 -29.20 -15.46 9.50
N GLY A 131 -30.26 -14.66 9.33
CA GLY A 131 -30.68 -13.64 10.30
C GLY A 131 -29.80 -12.39 10.37
N GLY A 132 -28.86 -12.20 9.44
CA GLY A 132 -28.04 -11.00 9.40
C GLY A 132 -28.83 -9.77 8.94
N THR A 133 -28.70 -8.65 9.67
CA THR A 133 -29.34 -7.37 9.30
C THR A 133 -28.45 -6.49 8.42
N ASN A 134 -27.14 -6.70 8.46
CA ASN A 134 -26.14 -5.93 7.71
C ASN A 134 -25.50 -6.84 6.66
N PRO A 135 -25.93 -6.77 5.39
CA PRO A 135 -25.28 -7.54 4.33
C PRO A 135 -23.80 -7.18 4.25
N PHE A 136 -22.98 -8.13 3.82
CA PHE A 136 -21.64 -7.91 3.35
C PHE A 136 -21.73 -7.41 1.92
N ASP A 137 -21.03 -6.33 1.64
CA ASP A 137 -20.93 -5.71 0.34
C ASP A 137 -19.50 -5.21 0.15
N MET A 138 -18.79 -5.89 -0.74
CA MET A 138 -17.41 -5.57 -1.04
C MET A 138 -17.21 -4.18 -1.64
N THR A 139 -18.22 -3.60 -2.27
CA THR A 139 -18.12 -2.25 -2.87
C THR A 139 -17.87 -1.19 -1.82
N ARG A 140 -18.39 -1.39 -0.59
CA ARG A 140 -18.09 -0.53 0.57
C ARG A 140 -16.65 -0.63 1.05
N LEU A 141 -15.90 -1.65 0.61
CA LEU A 141 -14.47 -1.79 0.86
C LEU A 141 -13.62 -1.24 -0.31
N GLY A 142 -14.24 -0.67 -1.34
CA GLY A 142 -13.59 -0.17 -2.55
C GLY A 142 -13.38 -1.22 -3.64
N PHE A 143 -13.93 -2.44 -3.50
CA PHE A 143 -13.75 -3.50 -4.50
C PHE A 143 -14.87 -3.51 -5.55
N PRO A 144 -14.59 -3.88 -6.81
CA PRO A 144 -13.30 -4.40 -7.30
C PRO A 144 -12.20 -3.33 -7.45
N GLY A 145 -12.58 -2.05 -7.42
CA GLY A 145 -11.67 -0.94 -7.67
C GLY A 145 -11.14 -0.94 -9.11
N PRO A 146 -10.30 0.03 -9.49
CA PRO A 146 -9.86 0.20 -10.88
C PRO A 146 -8.87 -0.87 -11.38
N PHE A 147 -8.45 -1.79 -10.51
CA PHE A 147 -7.27 -2.63 -10.76
C PHE A 147 -7.53 -4.12 -10.75
N CYS A 148 -8.46 -4.62 -9.92
CA CYS A 148 -8.59 -6.07 -9.73
C CYS A 148 -9.05 -6.78 -10.98
N GLU A 149 -10.05 -6.26 -11.70
CA GLU A 149 -10.59 -6.98 -12.87
C GLU A 149 -9.58 -7.07 -14.02
N ARG A 150 -8.69 -6.07 -14.15
CA ARG A 150 -7.59 -6.12 -15.11
C ARG A 150 -6.60 -7.24 -14.78
N VAL A 151 -6.26 -7.39 -13.50
CA VAL A 151 -5.37 -8.46 -13.01
C VAL A 151 -6.02 -9.83 -13.16
N LEU A 152 -7.31 -9.93 -12.87
CA LEU A 152 -8.06 -11.19 -12.91
C LEU A 152 -8.44 -11.60 -14.34
N GLY A 153 -8.59 -10.64 -15.26
CA GLY A 153 -9.19 -10.87 -16.58
C GLY A 153 -10.70 -11.12 -16.53
N HIS A 154 -11.33 -10.93 -15.37
CA HIS A 154 -12.77 -11.08 -15.15
C HIS A 154 -13.23 -10.31 -13.90
N ALA A 155 -14.54 -10.14 -13.76
CA ALA A 155 -15.15 -9.55 -12.58
C ALA A 155 -14.94 -10.41 -11.33
N ILE A 156 -14.88 -9.78 -10.16
CA ILE A 156 -14.80 -10.48 -8.86
C ILE A 156 -16.11 -11.24 -8.60
N ARG A 157 -16.02 -12.56 -8.48
CA ARG A 157 -17.13 -13.49 -8.27
C ARG A 157 -16.95 -14.37 -7.04
N GLU A 158 -15.74 -14.53 -6.54
CA GLU A 158 -15.51 -15.37 -5.36
C GLU A 158 -14.40 -14.84 -4.45
N LYS A 159 -14.30 -15.40 -3.25
CA LYS A 159 -13.27 -14.99 -2.27
C LYS A 159 -11.86 -15.22 -2.80
N ALA A 160 -11.67 -16.21 -3.68
CA ALA A 160 -10.37 -16.48 -4.31
C ALA A 160 -9.91 -15.30 -5.19
N ASP A 161 -10.85 -14.57 -5.81
CA ASP A 161 -10.54 -13.40 -6.65
C ASP A 161 -9.95 -12.25 -5.82
N PHE A 162 -10.49 -12.02 -4.61
CA PHE A 162 -9.91 -11.05 -3.66
C PHE A 162 -8.48 -11.38 -3.32
N ALA A 163 -8.22 -12.66 -3.04
CA ALA A 163 -6.90 -13.11 -2.66
C ALA A 163 -5.92 -13.01 -3.83
N THR A 164 -6.34 -13.41 -5.03
CA THR A 164 -5.55 -13.34 -6.26
C THR A 164 -5.23 -11.89 -6.63
N CYS A 165 -6.23 -11.00 -6.62
CA CYS A 165 -6.02 -9.58 -6.83
C CYS A 165 -5.05 -9.00 -5.78
N GLY A 166 -5.33 -9.20 -4.49
CA GLY A 166 -4.52 -8.66 -3.40
C GLY A 166 -3.08 -9.18 -3.42
N ASN A 167 -2.87 -10.46 -3.74
CA ASN A 167 -1.54 -11.05 -3.89
C ASN A 167 -0.77 -10.38 -5.04
N THR A 168 -1.36 -10.34 -6.23
CA THR A 168 -0.72 -9.86 -7.45
C THR A 168 -0.39 -8.38 -7.35
N LEU A 169 -1.36 -7.54 -6.96
CA LEU A 169 -1.13 -6.11 -6.81
C LEU A 169 -0.10 -5.79 -5.72
N THR A 170 -0.11 -6.53 -4.61
CA THR A 170 0.89 -6.36 -3.55
C THR A 170 2.28 -6.73 -4.05
N GLU A 171 2.39 -7.81 -4.82
CA GLU A 171 3.65 -8.28 -5.39
C GLU A 171 4.20 -7.30 -6.41
N GLU A 172 3.44 -6.95 -7.44
CA GLU A 172 3.84 -5.97 -8.46
C GLU A 172 4.33 -4.65 -7.86
N THR A 173 3.55 -4.08 -6.93
CA THR A 173 3.91 -2.82 -6.25
C THR A 173 5.19 -2.98 -5.41
N THR A 174 5.38 -4.15 -4.80
CA THR A 174 6.61 -4.39 -4.02
C THR A 174 7.80 -4.63 -4.93
N LEU A 175 7.62 -5.20 -6.12
CA LEU A 175 8.71 -5.34 -7.10
C LEU A 175 9.14 -3.97 -7.63
N GLN A 176 8.22 -3.02 -7.82
CA GLN A 176 8.59 -1.63 -8.14
C GLN A 176 9.48 -0.99 -7.07
N LEU A 177 9.25 -1.29 -5.79
CA LEU A 177 10.19 -0.89 -4.71
C LEU A 177 11.57 -1.52 -4.88
N VAL A 178 11.62 -2.80 -5.26
CA VAL A 178 12.90 -3.50 -5.50
C VAL A 178 13.62 -2.86 -6.67
N ASP A 179 12.91 -2.53 -7.75
CA ASP A 179 13.46 -1.90 -8.95
C ASP A 179 13.97 -0.49 -8.64
N VAL A 180 13.24 0.31 -7.85
CA VAL A 180 13.71 1.63 -7.38
C VAL A 180 14.99 1.53 -6.53
N ILE A 181 15.14 0.46 -5.75
CA ILE A 181 16.31 0.30 -4.86
C ILE A 181 17.51 -0.24 -5.62
N TYR A 182 17.33 -1.20 -6.52
CA TYR A 182 18.43 -1.94 -7.16
C TYR A 182 18.67 -1.54 -8.62
N GLY A 183 17.71 -0.89 -9.25
CA GLY A 183 17.74 -0.57 -10.68
C GLY A 183 18.08 -1.78 -11.53
N SER A 184 18.89 -1.53 -12.55
CA SER A 184 19.45 -2.51 -13.48
C SER A 184 20.64 -3.30 -12.92
N LEU A 185 21.09 -3.05 -11.68
CA LEU A 185 22.31 -3.65 -11.15
C LEU A 185 22.22 -5.17 -11.02
N ASP A 186 23.29 -5.87 -11.34
CA ASP A 186 23.44 -7.32 -11.20
C ASP A 186 24.90 -7.68 -10.88
N ASN A 187 25.21 -8.98 -10.87
CA ASN A 187 26.58 -9.47 -10.66
C ASN A 187 27.59 -9.05 -11.75
N SER A 188 27.12 -8.60 -12.93
CA SER A 188 27.94 -8.16 -14.05
C SER A 188 28.21 -6.65 -14.05
N SER A 189 27.49 -5.90 -13.23
CA SER A 189 27.56 -4.43 -13.16
C SER A 189 28.88 -3.89 -12.64
N GLY A 190 29.75 -4.75 -12.09
CA GLY A 190 31.12 -4.37 -11.73
C GLY A 190 31.24 -3.38 -10.57
N ILE A 191 30.16 -3.17 -9.80
CA ILE A 191 30.19 -2.22 -8.68
C ILE A 191 31.17 -2.67 -7.60
N SER A 192 31.76 -1.71 -6.91
CA SER A 192 32.69 -1.95 -5.83
C SER A 192 32.03 -2.66 -4.64
N SER A 193 32.85 -3.36 -3.86
CA SER A 193 32.35 -4.02 -2.63
C SER A 193 31.83 -3.02 -1.58
N THR A 194 32.25 -1.75 -1.64
CA THR A 194 31.76 -0.68 -0.76
C THR A 194 30.40 -0.18 -1.25
N ALA A 195 30.24 0.06 -2.55
CA ALA A 195 28.95 0.39 -3.16
C ALA A 195 27.91 -0.71 -2.91
N ALA A 196 28.26 -1.99 -3.08
CA ALA A 196 27.37 -3.10 -2.78
C ALA A 196 26.93 -3.15 -1.29
N LYS A 197 27.82 -2.80 -0.35
CA LYS A 197 27.49 -2.71 1.08
C LYS A 197 26.61 -1.50 1.39
N CYS A 198 26.86 -0.36 0.73
CA CYS A 198 26.03 0.83 0.79
C CYS A 198 24.60 0.49 0.32
N LEU A 199 24.46 -0.07 -0.89
CA LEU A 199 23.18 -0.49 -1.48
C LEU A 199 22.38 -1.41 -0.57
N SER A 200 23.01 -2.48 -0.05
CA SER A 200 22.34 -3.41 0.87
C SER A 200 21.87 -2.73 2.17
N SER A 201 22.58 -1.69 2.63
CA SER A 201 22.22 -0.92 3.81
C SER A 201 21.03 0.00 3.55
N LEU A 202 21.07 0.74 2.43
CA LEU A 202 19.98 1.59 1.96
C LEU A 202 18.71 0.77 1.72
N SER A 203 18.82 -0.34 0.97
CA SER A 203 17.73 -1.29 0.71
C SER A 203 17.00 -1.70 2.00
N LYS A 204 17.74 -2.17 3.02
CA LYS A 204 17.14 -2.56 4.32
C LYS A 204 16.49 -1.40 5.06
N ALA A 205 17.00 -0.17 4.92
CA ALA A 205 16.45 1.01 5.56
C ALA A 205 15.15 1.46 4.85
N THR A 206 15.15 1.54 3.52
CA THR A 206 13.98 1.87 2.69
C THR A 206 12.85 0.86 2.91
N GLN A 207 13.15 -0.44 2.88
CA GLN A 207 12.16 -1.49 3.17
C GLN A 207 11.51 -1.34 4.56
N LYS A 208 12.26 -0.89 5.56
CA LYS A 208 11.71 -0.63 6.91
C LYS A 208 10.82 0.60 6.93
N LEU A 209 11.14 1.64 6.16
CA LEU A 209 10.30 2.83 6.01
C LEU A 209 8.97 2.46 5.35
N VAL A 210 8.98 1.82 4.18
CA VAL A 210 7.78 1.32 3.49
C VAL A 210 6.92 0.43 4.40
N ALA A 211 7.53 -0.54 5.07
CA ALA A 211 6.81 -1.43 5.99
C ALA A 211 6.23 -0.69 7.22
N THR A 212 6.82 0.43 7.63
CA THR A 212 6.31 1.27 8.72
C THR A 212 5.11 2.08 8.26
N ILE A 213 5.19 2.72 7.10
CA ILE A 213 4.11 3.50 6.48
C ILE A 213 2.91 2.60 6.24
N HIS A 214 3.05 1.56 5.40
CA HIS A 214 1.95 0.68 5.02
C HIS A 214 1.27 0.02 6.25
N LYS A 215 2.04 -0.53 7.19
CA LYS A 215 1.48 -1.11 8.42
C LYS A 215 0.79 -0.06 9.30
N GLY A 216 1.30 1.17 9.30
CA GLY A 216 0.71 2.31 10.00
C GLY A 216 -0.66 2.66 9.44
N VAL A 217 -0.75 2.83 8.13
CA VAL A 217 -1.99 3.16 7.41
C VAL A 217 -3.04 2.07 7.58
N VAL A 218 -2.66 0.79 7.43
CA VAL A 218 -3.54 -0.36 7.71
C VAL A 218 -4.15 -0.28 9.12
N LYS A 219 -3.36 0.11 10.12
CA LYS A 219 -3.85 0.25 11.50
C LYS A 219 -4.74 1.47 11.69
N CYS A 220 -4.41 2.58 11.07
CA CYS A 220 -5.22 3.79 11.10
C CYS A 220 -6.59 3.53 10.46
N ARG A 221 -6.63 2.95 9.25
CA ARG A 221 -7.87 2.54 8.56
C ARG A 221 -8.67 1.53 9.36
N ASP A 222 -8.02 0.53 9.97
CA ASP A 222 -8.70 -0.40 10.90
C ASP A 222 -9.31 0.33 12.11
N GLY A 223 -8.63 1.37 12.62
CA GLY A 223 -9.14 2.24 13.68
C GLY A 223 -10.36 3.04 13.24
N ILE A 224 -10.32 3.64 12.04
CA ILE A 224 -11.43 4.38 11.43
C ILE A 224 -12.64 3.46 11.22
N ASN A 225 -12.44 2.31 10.59
CA ASN A 225 -13.50 1.34 10.32
C ASN A 225 -14.18 0.81 11.60
N LYS A 226 -13.45 0.78 12.72
CA LYS A 226 -13.98 0.40 14.04
C LYS A 226 -14.60 1.57 14.81
N GLY A 227 -14.63 2.78 14.26
CA GLY A 227 -15.06 4.00 14.94
C GLY A 227 -14.16 4.40 16.12
N LYS A 228 -12.92 3.91 16.17
CA LYS A 228 -11.95 4.19 17.25
C LYS A 228 -11.09 5.42 16.97
N VAL A 229 -11.02 5.83 15.71
CA VAL A 229 -10.22 6.96 15.25
C VAL A 229 -11.12 7.78 14.31
N VAL A 230 -11.17 9.08 14.52
CA VAL A 230 -11.77 10.03 13.57
C VAL A 230 -10.62 10.62 12.77
N ALA A 231 -10.43 10.16 11.54
CA ALA A 231 -9.41 10.63 10.63
C ALA A 231 -9.86 10.38 9.19
N ASP A 232 -9.28 11.14 8.25
CA ASP A 232 -9.45 10.86 6.83
C ASP A 232 -8.60 9.62 6.46
N PRO A 233 -9.21 8.54 5.91
CA PRO A 233 -8.46 7.34 5.52
C PRO A 233 -7.40 7.59 4.43
N ALA A 234 -7.50 8.67 3.67
CA ALA A 234 -6.48 9.11 2.72
C ALA A 234 -5.34 9.89 3.38
N ARG A 235 -5.48 10.32 4.64
CA ARG A 235 -4.48 11.14 5.34
C ARG A 235 -3.92 10.49 6.59
N CYS A 236 -4.02 9.17 6.70
CA CYS A 236 -3.53 8.43 7.86
C CYS A 236 -2.07 8.73 8.24
N THR A 237 -1.18 8.92 7.25
CA THR A 237 0.24 9.26 7.48
C THR A 237 0.46 10.63 8.09
N ARG A 238 -0.52 11.54 7.98
CA ARG A 238 -0.46 12.91 8.49
C ARG A 238 -1.30 13.10 9.76
N ASP A 239 -2.52 12.58 9.75
CA ASP A 239 -3.52 12.84 10.80
C ASP A 239 -3.29 11.96 12.04
N ASP A 240 -2.72 10.74 11.89
CA ASP A 240 -2.24 9.96 13.04
C ASP A 240 -0.86 10.47 13.47
N VAL A 241 -0.85 11.38 14.45
CA VAL A 241 0.38 11.99 15.02
C VAL A 241 1.41 10.94 15.45
N LYS A 242 0.98 9.78 15.97
CA LYS A 242 1.90 8.72 16.40
C LYS A 242 2.49 7.98 15.20
N LEU A 243 1.75 7.87 14.10
CA LEU A 243 2.27 7.34 12.85
C LEU A 243 3.22 8.33 12.19
N ALA A 244 2.82 9.60 12.03
CA ALA A 244 3.65 10.67 11.46
C ALA A 244 5.03 10.75 12.15
N ALA A 245 5.07 10.74 13.49
CA ALA A 245 6.32 10.73 14.24
C ALA A 245 7.18 9.48 13.99
N LYS A 246 6.56 8.32 13.76
CA LYS A 246 7.30 7.09 13.41
C LYS A 246 7.85 7.14 11.99
N ILE A 247 7.12 7.73 11.06
CA ILE A 247 7.56 7.93 9.67
C ILE A 247 8.78 8.86 9.67
N ALA A 248 8.68 10.05 10.27
CA ALA A 248 9.79 10.99 10.37
C ALA A 248 11.04 10.36 11.03
N LYS A 249 10.85 9.54 12.08
CA LYS A 249 11.96 8.79 12.70
C LYS A 249 12.59 7.77 11.75
N MET A 250 11.82 7.13 10.88
CA MET A 250 12.32 6.16 9.92
C MET A 250 13.00 6.83 8.72
N GLU A 251 12.50 7.98 8.27
CA GLU A 251 13.13 8.84 7.27
C GLU A 251 14.50 9.32 7.78
N GLN A 252 14.58 9.84 9.01
CA GLN A 252 15.86 10.22 9.61
C GLN A 252 16.82 9.04 9.71
N LYS A 253 16.33 7.84 10.05
CA LYS A 253 17.18 6.63 10.06
C LYS A 253 17.70 6.25 8.68
N LEU A 254 16.95 6.52 7.61
CA LEU A 254 17.41 6.29 6.24
C LEU A 254 18.51 7.31 5.87
N ARG A 255 18.33 8.60 6.17
CA ARG A 255 19.36 9.64 6.02
C ARG A 255 20.64 9.33 6.81
N ASP A 256 20.47 8.90 8.06
CA ASP A 256 21.56 8.44 8.91
C ASP A 256 22.27 7.23 8.31
N THR A 257 21.52 6.32 7.67
CA THR A 257 22.11 5.14 7.04
C THR A 257 22.94 5.54 5.83
N ALA A 258 22.40 6.41 4.96
CA ALA A 258 23.12 6.92 3.79
C ALA A 258 24.43 7.60 4.21
N SER A 259 24.37 8.60 5.09
CA SER A 259 25.56 9.36 5.53
C SER A 259 26.60 8.52 6.29
N LYS A 260 26.19 7.46 7.00
CA LYS A 260 27.12 6.62 7.79
C LYS A 260 27.66 5.40 7.04
N LYS A 261 26.99 4.96 5.97
CA LYS A 261 27.30 3.68 5.28
C LYS A 261 27.69 3.84 3.81
N CYS A 262 27.53 5.04 3.27
CA CYS A 262 27.80 5.35 1.89
C CYS A 262 28.70 6.59 1.82
N THR A 263 29.42 6.69 0.72
CA THR A 263 30.10 7.90 0.26
C THR A 263 29.48 8.34 -1.06
N ASP A 264 29.66 9.59 -1.46
CA ASP A 264 29.15 10.05 -2.77
C ASP A 264 29.73 9.24 -3.95
N PRO A 265 31.01 8.84 -3.96
CA PRO A 265 31.53 7.87 -4.94
C PRO A 265 30.79 6.53 -4.94
N ASP A 266 30.43 5.99 -3.76
CA ASP A 266 29.62 4.76 -3.72
C ASP A 266 28.26 4.98 -4.38
N ILE A 267 27.62 6.14 -4.20
CA ILE A 267 26.30 6.45 -4.78
C ILE A 267 26.36 6.56 -6.31
N LEU A 268 27.44 7.13 -6.86
CA LEU A 268 27.64 7.24 -8.31
C LEU A 268 27.77 5.88 -9.02
N GLU A 269 28.11 4.82 -8.28
CA GLU A 269 28.15 3.45 -8.81
C GLU A 269 26.77 2.76 -8.78
N LEU A 270 25.76 3.35 -8.13
CA LEU A 270 24.46 2.73 -7.93
C LEU A 270 23.40 3.26 -8.90
N ASP A 271 22.55 2.36 -9.37
CA ASP A 271 21.34 2.68 -10.13
C ASP A 271 20.13 2.82 -9.18
N LEU A 272 20.20 3.82 -8.29
CA LEU A 272 19.10 4.12 -7.38
C LEU A 272 18.03 4.94 -8.11
N CYS A 273 16.80 4.83 -7.62
CA CYS A 273 15.67 5.70 -7.97
C CYS A 273 14.98 5.46 -9.30
N GLY A 274 15.46 4.53 -10.12
CA GLY A 274 14.79 4.15 -11.37
C GLY A 274 14.77 5.29 -12.39
N THR A 275 13.58 5.72 -12.83
CA THR A 275 13.41 6.64 -13.97
C THR A 275 13.63 8.12 -13.65
N VAL A 276 13.80 8.49 -12.38
CA VAL A 276 14.15 9.88 -12.02
C VAL A 276 15.66 10.09 -12.17
N ALA A 277 16.11 11.35 -12.13
CA ALA A 277 17.54 11.65 -12.22
C ALA A 277 18.33 10.89 -11.15
N ALA A 278 19.36 10.16 -11.57
CA ALA A 278 20.19 9.36 -10.67
C ALA A 278 20.83 10.25 -9.60
N PRO A 279 20.72 9.90 -8.30
CA PRO A 279 21.32 10.69 -7.25
C PRO A 279 22.84 10.68 -7.38
N THR A 280 23.48 11.81 -7.10
CA THR A 280 24.95 11.95 -7.12
C THR A 280 25.56 12.07 -5.73
N THR A 281 24.72 12.32 -4.71
CA THR A 281 25.15 12.44 -3.32
C THR A 281 24.36 11.52 -2.40
N THR A 282 24.94 11.23 -1.22
CA THR A 282 24.26 10.48 -0.15
C THR A 282 22.96 11.13 0.32
N THR A 283 22.88 12.46 0.28
CA THR A 283 21.67 13.21 0.63
C THR A 283 20.59 13.02 -0.42
N GLU A 284 20.92 13.24 -1.70
CA GLU A 284 19.99 13.03 -2.83
C GLU A 284 19.46 11.59 -2.87
N ALA A 285 20.34 10.60 -2.65
CA ALA A 285 19.96 9.20 -2.59
C ALA A 285 18.95 8.93 -1.45
N ALA A 286 19.19 9.49 -0.26
CA ALA A 286 18.25 9.35 0.84
C ALA A 286 16.92 10.05 0.57
N ASP A 287 16.94 11.28 0.02
CA ASP A 287 15.75 12.05 -0.30
C ASP A 287 14.86 11.34 -1.32
N CYS A 288 15.46 10.86 -2.40
CA CYS A 288 14.75 10.10 -3.42
C CYS A 288 14.16 8.79 -2.85
N LEU A 289 14.94 8.01 -2.09
CA LEU A 289 14.43 6.76 -1.50
C LEU A 289 13.31 7.02 -0.46
N ILE A 290 13.32 8.17 0.23
CA ILE A 290 12.20 8.60 1.08
C ILE A 290 10.97 8.93 0.25
N ALA A 291 11.14 9.69 -0.84
CA ALA A 291 10.03 10.03 -1.75
C ALA A 291 9.38 8.76 -2.34
N ALA A 292 10.20 7.84 -2.86
CA ALA A 292 9.73 6.56 -3.36
C ALA A 292 9.05 5.71 -2.29
N ALA A 293 9.62 5.65 -1.08
CA ALA A 293 9.03 4.88 -0.01
C ALA A 293 7.65 5.42 0.42
N ASN A 294 7.48 6.74 0.42
CA ASN A 294 6.18 7.37 0.70
C ASN A 294 5.18 7.08 -0.42
N GLU A 295 5.57 7.27 -1.68
CA GLU A 295 4.69 7.02 -2.83
C GLU A 295 4.26 5.56 -2.95
N ILE A 296 5.22 4.62 -2.90
CA ILE A 296 4.94 3.19 -3.04
C ILE A 296 4.14 2.67 -1.86
N ALA A 297 4.33 3.21 -0.65
CA ALA A 297 3.60 2.73 0.52
C ALA A 297 2.17 3.28 0.61
N ASP A 298 2.00 4.60 0.46
CA ASP A 298 0.74 5.33 0.69
C ASP A 298 0.74 6.66 -0.10
N SER A 299 0.57 6.57 -1.42
CA SER A 299 0.43 7.76 -2.27
C SER A 299 -1.01 8.24 -2.33
N ASN A 300 -1.15 9.57 -2.22
CA ASN A 300 -2.40 10.29 -2.47
C ASN A 300 -2.40 10.97 -3.83
N LEU A 301 -1.32 10.81 -4.61
CA LEU A 301 -1.20 11.40 -5.93
C LEU A 301 -2.01 10.58 -6.93
N PRO A 302 -2.61 11.20 -7.96
CA PRO A 302 -3.18 10.46 -9.08
C PRO A 302 -2.07 9.65 -9.78
N ALA A 303 -2.42 8.52 -10.38
CA ALA A 303 -1.45 7.59 -10.97
C ALA A 303 -0.54 8.25 -12.02
N SER A 304 -1.07 9.21 -12.79
CA SER A 304 -0.33 9.99 -13.80
C SER A 304 0.73 10.92 -13.24
N SER A 305 0.65 11.29 -11.95
CA SER A 305 1.60 12.18 -11.27
C SER A 305 2.64 11.45 -10.43
N ARG A 306 2.63 10.11 -10.45
CA ARG A 306 3.54 9.27 -9.67
C ARG A 306 4.84 9.05 -10.43
N GLN A 307 5.94 9.00 -9.69
CA GLN A 307 7.29 8.91 -10.25
C GLN A 307 7.90 7.51 -10.14
N TYR A 308 7.51 6.74 -9.12
CA TYR A 308 8.18 5.50 -8.71
C TYR A 308 7.28 4.28 -8.89
N ALA A 309 5.97 4.44 -8.69
CA ALA A 309 5.01 3.37 -8.90
C ALA A 309 3.64 3.90 -9.35
N PRO A 310 3.00 3.27 -10.36
CA PRO A 310 1.64 3.63 -10.76
C PRO A 310 0.59 3.36 -9.66
N ARG A 311 0.94 2.58 -8.62
CA ARG A 311 0.07 2.18 -7.53
C ARG A 311 0.80 2.16 -6.19
N SER A 312 0.08 2.36 -5.09
CA SER A 312 0.62 2.18 -3.75
C SER A 312 0.19 0.84 -3.14
N LEU A 313 0.91 0.39 -2.11
CA LEU A 313 0.57 -0.81 -1.36
C LEU A 313 -0.76 -0.68 -0.62
N VAL A 314 -1.12 0.54 -0.23
CA VAL A 314 -2.42 0.84 0.37
C VAL A 314 -3.53 0.66 -0.67
N GLU A 315 -3.36 1.11 -1.91
CA GLU A 315 -4.36 0.89 -2.97
C GLU A 315 -4.48 -0.58 -3.38
N ALA A 316 -3.38 -1.34 -3.33
CA ALA A 316 -3.40 -2.78 -3.57
C ALA A 316 -4.25 -3.55 -2.54
N THR A 317 -4.57 -2.94 -1.39
CA THR A 317 -5.28 -3.58 -0.27
C THR A 317 -6.61 -2.93 0.06
N TYR A 318 -6.73 -1.66 -0.24
CA TYR A 318 -7.88 -0.81 -0.04
C TYR A 318 -8.00 0.06 -1.29
N PRO A 319 -8.55 -0.50 -2.38
CA PRO A 319 -8.68 0.27 -3.60
C PRO A 319 -9.46 1.55 -3.30
N PRO A 320 -9.07 2.69 -3.90
CA PRO A 320 -9.78 3.93 -3.68
C PRO A 320 -11.25 3.70 -4.04
N PRO A 321 -12.20 4.10 -3.17
CA PRO A 321 -13.62 3.83 -3.40
C PRO A 321 -14.22 4.65 -4.56
N ARG A 322 -13.41 5.40 -5.32
CA ARG A 322 -13.84 6.35 -6.35
C ARG A 322 -12.80 6.45 -7.48
N GLY A 323 -13.27 6.49 -8.72
CA GLY A 323 -12.54 7.00 -9.87
C GLY A 323 -12.07 8.42 -9.59
N VAL A 324 -10.82 8.67 -9.97
CA VAL A 324 -10.20 9.99 -9.89
C VAL A 324 -10.34 10.56 -11.27
N CYS A 325 -10.99 11.70 -11.41
CA CYS A 325 -11.09 12.27 -12.74
C CYS A 325 -9.73 12.64 -13.35
N GLY A 326 -9.63 12.37 -14.64
CA GLY A 326 -8.42 12.47 -15.44
C GLY A 326 -7.49 11.26 -15.33
N ASP A 327 -7.98 10.08 -14.91
CA ASP A 327 -7.16 8.85 -14.77
C ASP A 327 -7.11 7.96 -16.03
N GLY A 328 -7.75 8.39 -17.10
CA GLY A 328 -8.00 7.69 -18.37
C GLY A 328 -9.15 6.67 -18.33
N VAL A 329 -9.88 6.48 -17.23
CA VAL A 329 -10.79 5.35 -17.03
C VAL A 329 -12.09 5.73 -16.32
N VAL A 330 -13.22 5.67 -17.05
CA VAL A 330 -14.57 5.77 -16.48
C VAL A 330 -14.85 4.58 -15.54
N ASN A 331 -14.72 4.77 -14.23
CA ASN A 331 -14.74 3.67 -13.26
C ASN A 331 -15.50 3.92 -11.93
N GLN A 332 -16.12 5.09 -11.71
CA GLN A 332 -17.11 5.19 -10.62
C GLN A 332 -18.45 4.57 -10.99
N LEU A 333 -18.92 3.65 -10.14
CA LEU A 333 -20.29 3.17 -10.17
C LEU A 333 -21.22 4.12 -9.41
N PRO A 334 -22.50 4.24 -9.82
CA PRO A 334 -23.51 4.97 -9.05
C PRO A 334 -23.54 4.51 -7.60
N ASN A 335 -23.64 5.44 -6.65
CA ASN A 335 -23.81 5.16 -5.24
C ASN A 335 -24.87 6.08 -4.60
N PRO A 336 -25.31 5.84 -3.35
CA PRO A 336 -26.38 6.62 -2.71
C PRO A 336 -26.12 8.14 -2.60
N PHE A 337 -24.88 8.59 -2.81
CA PHE A 337 -24.46 9.98 -2.77
C PHE A 337 -24.08 10.53 -4.16
N ALA A 338 -23.90 9.67 -5.17
CA ALA A 338 -23.62 10.00 -6.57
C ALA A 338 -24.52 9.11 -7.45
N LEU A 339 -25.73 9.60 -7.73
CA LEU A 339 -26.80 8.81 -8.38
C LEU A 339 -26.47 8.40 -9.82
N LEU A 340 -25.53 9.10 -10.43
CA LEU A 340 -24.89 8.76 -11.68
C LEU A 340 -23.44 8.46 -11.28
N GLY A 341 -22.91 7.31 -11.71
CA GLY A 341 -21.48 7.06 -11.58
C GLY A 341 -20.69 8.06 -12.42
N GLU A 342 -19.39 7.85 -12.56
CA GLU A 342 -18.57 8.61 -13.49
C GLU A 342 -19.10 8.33 -14.90
N GLU A 343 -19.57 9.36 -15.60
CA GLU A 343 -20.11 9.24 -16.95
C GLU A 343 -19.03 9.45 -18.02
N CYS A 344 -18.01 10.22 -17.68
CA CYS A 344 -16.76 10.34 -18.41
C CYS A 344 -15.61 10.65 -17.46
N ASP A 345 -14.40 10.45 -17.97
CA ASP A 345 -13.16 10.67 -17.23
C ASP A 345 -12.42 11.86 -17.84
N GLY A 346 -12.98 13.06 -17.62
CA GLY A 346 -12.37 14.33 -18.00
C GLY A 346 -11.39 14.80 -16.93
N ALA A 347 -10.48 15.72 -17.27
CA ALA A 347 -9.55 16.31 -16.29
C ALA A 347 -10.23 17.25 -15.25
N ASP A 348 -11.54 17.45 -15.38
CA ASP A 348 -12.36 18.44 -14.67
C ASP A 348 -13.82 18.00 -14.73
N ASP A 349 -14.54 18.09 -13.60
CA ASP A 349 -15.98 17.87 -13.46
C ASP A 349 -16.79 18.62 -14.53
N ALA A 350 -16.35 19.79 -14.98
CA ALA A 350 -17.00 20.60 -16.01
C ALA A 350 -16.91 20.00 -17.43
N ALA A 351 -15.93 19.12 -17.67
CA ALA A 351 -15.86 18.33 -18.91
C ALA A 351 -16.79 17.11 -18.88
N CYS A 352 -17.37 16.80 -17.72
CA CYS A 352 -18.25 15.66 -17.52
C CYS A 352 -19.65 16.08 -17.06
N PRO A 353 -20.65 16.06 -17.96
CA PRO A 353 -22.02 16.50 -17.65
C PRO A 353 -22.65 15.83 -16.41
N GLY A 354 -22.13 14.69 -15.97
CA GLY A 354 -22.57 13.91 -14.80
C GLY A 354 -21.73 14.03 -13.53
N GLN A 355 -20.73 14.93 -13.49
CA GLN A 355 -19.64 14.97 -12.49
C GLN A 355 -18.65 13.80 -12.59
N CYS A 356 -17.42 14.15 -12.25
CA CYS A 356 -16.46 13.26 -11.64
C CYS A 356 -16.78 13.09 -10.15
#